data_AF-A0A0P4W8C7-F1
#
_entry.id   AF-A0A0P4W8C7-F1
#
_cell.length_a   1.000
_cell.length_b   1.000
_cell.length_c   1.000
_cell.angle_alpha   90.00
_cell.angle_beta   90.00
_cell.angle_gamma   90.00
#
_symmetry.space_group_name_H-M   'P 1'
#
loop_
_entity.id
_entity.type
_entity.pdbx_description
1 polymer ?
#
loop_
_entity_poly.entity_id
_entity_poly.type
_entity_poly.pdbx_seq_one_letter_code
_entity_poly.pdbx_strand_id
1 'polypeptide(L)'
;MGADAIPVAVVTAFFGVVGLVLPFIVGRGPNKGVIQVVLSITAASCWLFWLLAYMHQMNPLIGPQLHNTTVIALQYLWDKNLNLTELESTTDMSSTMEFTSSSSTPVAA
;
A
#
# COMPACT_ATOMS: atom_id res chain seq x y z
N MET A 1 -9.76 -13.30 -10.90
CA MET A 1 -9.09 -13.60 -9.62
C MET A 1 -7.81 -14.44 -9.80
N GLY A 2 -7.17 -14.47 -10.98
CA GLY A 2 -6.02 -15.33 -11.28
C GLY A 2 -4.65 -14.63 -11.38
N ALA A 3 -4.61 -13.29 -11.27
CA ALA A 3 -3.37 -12.52 -11.36
C ALA A 3 -2.65 -12.33 -10.01
N ASP A 4 -3.35 -12.48 -8.89
CA ASP A 4 -2.79 -12.30 -7.53
C ASP A 4 -2.13 -13.54 -6.93
N ALA A 5 -2.24 -14.71 -7.58
CA ALA A 5 -1.55 -15.91 -7.12
C ALA A 5 -0.05 -15.89 -7.44
N ILE A 6 0.39 -15.03 -8.37
CA ILE A 6 1.78 -14.91 -8.81
C ILE A 6 2.71 -14.52 -7.64
N PRO A 7 2.46 -13.43 -6.87
CA PRO A 7 3.32 -13.09 -5.73
C PRO A 7 3.34 -14.19 -4.67
N VAL A 8 2.19 -14.82 -4.40
CA VAL A 8 2.10 -15.95 -3.44
C VAL A 8 2.94 -17.13 -3.90
N ALA A 9 2.86 -17.50 -5.18
CA ALA A 9 3.62 -18.61 -5.73
C ALA A 9 5.13 -18.35 -5.71
N VAL A 10 5.56 -17.15 -6.11
CA VAL A 10 6.98 -16.77 -6.17
C VAL A 10 7.61 -16.74 -4.78
N VAL A 11 6.96 -16.08 -3.81
CA VAL A 11 7.51 -15.95 -2.46
C VAL A 11 7.48 -17.30 -1.73
N THR A 12 6.47 -18.13 -1.96
CA THR A 12 6.41 -19.50 -1.41
C THR A 12 7.47 -20.41 -2.02
N ALA A 13 7.72 -20.33 -3.32
CA ALA A 13 8.81 -21.08 -3.95
C ALA A 13 10.18 -20.63 -3.42
N PHE A 14 10.40 -19.32 -3.29
CA PHE A 14 11.65 -18.78 -2.75
C PHE A 14 11.92 -19.26 -1.33
N PHE A 15 10.98 -19.04 -0.39
CA PHE A 15 11.18 -19.48 1.00
C PHE A 15 11.11 -21.00 1.16
N GLY A 16 10.38 -21.71 0.30
CA GLY A 16 10.40 -23.17 0.27
C GLY A 16 11.78 -23.72 -0.10
N VAL A 17 12.43 -23.15 -1.12
CA VAL A 17 13.82 -23.48 -1.47
C VAL A 17 14.76 -23.09 -0.34
N VAL A 18 14.60 -21.92 0.27
CA VAL A 18 15.46 -21.47 1.37
C VAL A 18 15.30 -22.35 2.62
N GLY A 19 14.08 -22.69 3.02
CA GLY A 19 13.79 -23.49 4.20
C GLY A 19 14.07 -24.98 4.01
N LEU A 20 14.08 -25.49 2.78
CA LEU A 20 14.28 -26.91 2.47
C LEU A 20 15.65 -27.23 1.89
N VAL A 21 16.25 -26.39 1.04
CA VAL A 21 17.51 -26.71 0.34
C VAL A 21 18.74 -26.25 1.13
N LEU A 22 18.73 -25.04 1.70
CA LEU A 22 19.88 -24.52 2.45
C LEU A 22 20.27 -25.37 3.66
N PRO A 23 19.33 -25.90 4.48
CA PRO A 23 19.68 -26.73 5.64
C PRO A 23 20.44 -28.02 5.28
N PHE A 24 20.24 -28.57 4.08
CA PHE A 24 20.97 -29.76 3.62
C PHE A 24 22.40 -29.44 3.15
N ILE A 25 22.64 -28.25 2.62
CA ILE A 25 23.96 -27.86 2.09
C ILE A 25 24.91 -27.39 3.19
N VAL A 26 24.40 -26.66 4.20
CA VAL A 26 25.22 -25.95 5.20
C VAL A 26 25.72 -26.86 6.34
N GLY A 27 25.26 -28.10 6.45
CA GLY A 27 25.47 -28.99 7.61
C GLY A 27 26.89 -29.55 7.87
N ARG A 28 27.98 -28.98 7.34
CA ARG A 28 29.35 -29.52 7.49
C ARG A 28 30.13 -28.93 8.69
N GLY A 29 29.57 -29.04 9.91
CA GLY A 29 30.28 -28.61 11.13
C GLY A 29 29.77 -29.26 12.43
N PRO A 30 30.49 -29.09 13.56
CA PRO A 30 30.11 -29.63 14.88
C PRO A 30 28.71 -29.18 15.33
N ASN A 31 28.32 -27.96 14.94
CA ASN A 31 27.07 -27.30 15.33
C ASN A 31 25.96 -27.45 14.26
N LYS A 32 26.03 -28.47 13.40
CA LYS A 32 25.13 -28.62 12.24
C LYS A 32 23.64 -28.59 12.60
N GLY A 33 23.25 -29.19 13.72
CA GLY A 33 21.84 -29.27 14.12
C GLY A 33 21.26 -27.91 14.47
N VAL A 34 22.01 -27.09 15.20
CA VAL A 34 21.58 -25.74 15.57
C VAL A 34 21.45 -24.86 14.32
N ILE A 35 22.43 -24.90 13.43
CA ILE A 35 22.42 -24.10 12.20
C ILE A 35 21.25 -24.51 11.29
N GLN A 36 20.97 -25.81 11.16
CA GLN A 36 19.83 -26.31 10.39
C GLN A 36 18.50 -25.82 10.95
N VAL A 37 18.29 -25.97 12.26
CA VAL A 37 17.04 -25.57 12.90
C VAL A 37 16.83 -24.05 12.84
N VAL A 38 17.88 -23.26 13.09
CA VAL A 38 17.80 -21.79 13.01
C VAL A 38 17.48 -21.33 11.59
N LEU A 39 18.09 -21.93 10.56
CA LEU A 39 17.76 -21.61 9.16
C LEU A 39 16.33 -21.99 8.80
N SER A 40 15.87 -23.19 9.18
CA SER A 40 14.51 -23.64 8.89
C SER A 40 13.44 -22.82 9.62
N ILE A 41 13.63 -22.50 10.91
CA ILE A 41 12.64 -21.72 11.68
C ILE A 41 12.58 -20.26 11.21
N THR A 42 13.71 -19.65 10.86
CA THR A 42 13.72 -18.29 10.31
C THR A 42 13.05 -18.24 8.94
N ALA A 43 13.34 -19.20 8.06
CA ALA A 43 12.66 -19.26 6.76
C ALA A 43 11.15 -19.43 6.92
N ALA A 44 10.71 -20.30 7.83
CA ALA A 44 9.29 -20.52 8.12
C ALA A 44 8.60 -19.29 8.73
N SER A 45 9.24 -18.62 9.71
CA SER A 45 8.67 -17.45 10.37
C SER A 45 8.57 -16.25 9.43
N CYS A 46 9.59 -16.02 8.61
CA CYS A 46 9.56 -14.97 7.58
C CYS A 46 8.49 -15.24 6.51
N TRP A 47 8.32 -16.49 6.08
CA TRP A 47 7.26 -16.85 5.12
C TRP A 47 5.86 -16.66 5.71
N LEU A 48 5.62 -17.13 6.94
CA LEU A 48 4.33 -16.95 7.63
C LEU A 48 4.00 -15.48 7.84
N PHE A 49 4.97 -14.69 8.31
CA PHE A 49 4.79 -13.25 8.51
C PHE A 49 4.40 -12.54 7.20
N TRP A 50 5.11 -12.83 6.11
CA TRP A 50 4.80 -12.28 4.80
C TRP A 50 3.40 -12.68 4.32
N LEU A 51 3.04 -13.96 4.42
CA LEU A 51 1.74 -14.46 3.97
C LEU A 51 0.60 -13.84 4.77
N LEU A 52 0.75 -13.69 6.08
CA LEU A 52 -0.24 -13.04 6.94
C LEU A 52 -0.44 -11.57 6.56
N ALA A 53 0.65 -10.83 6.35
CA ALA A 53 0.57 -9.43 5.92
C ALA A 53 -0.11 -9.30 4.55
N TYR A 54 0.17 -10.22 3.63
CA TYR A 54 -0.44 -10.26 2.30
C TYR A 54 -1.95 -10.59 2.38
N MET A 55 -2.34 -11.60 3.16
CA MET A 55 -3.75 -11.99 3.33
C MET A 55 -4.58 -10.89 4.00
N HIS A 56 -4.01 -10.17 4.96
CA HIS A 56 -4.70 -9.07 5.63
C HIS A 56 -5.13 -7.95 4.65
N GLN A 57 -4.40 -7.79 3.54
CA GLN A 57 -4.68 -6.74 2.56
C GLN A 57 -5.63 -7.17 1.42
N MET A 58 -5.96 -8.46 1.29
CA MET A 58 -6.78 -8.96 0.16
C MET A 58 -8.28 -8.64 0.29
N ASN A 59 -8.76 -8.31 1.48
CA ASN A 59 -10.14 -7.86 1.69
C ASN A 59 -10.15 -6.67 2.67
N PRO A 60 -9.67 -5.49 2.25
CA PRO A 60 -9.56 -4.34 3.14
C PRO A 60 -10.95 -3.77 3.44
N LEU A 61 -11.32 -3.69 4.73
CA LEU A 61 -12.60 -3.10 5.16
C LEU A 61 -12.53 -1.59 5.36
N ILE A 62 -11.33 -1.02 5.49
CA ILE A 62 -11.08 0.41 5.72
C ILE A 62 -10.06 0.90 4.70
N GLY A 63 -10.41 1.98 3.99
CA GLY A 63 -9.51 2.73 3.14
C GLY A 63 -8.75 3.82 3.91
N PRO A 64 -7.62 4.30 3.38
CA PRO A 64 -6.87 5.39 3.98
C PRO A 64 -7.67 6.70 3.96
N GLN A 65 -7.71 7.41 5.09
CA GLN A 65 -8.38 8.72 5.21
C GLN A 65 -7.37 9.83 4.88
N LEU A 66 -7.54 10.51 3.75
CA LEU A 66 -6.67 11.60 3.31
C LEU A 66 -7.44 12.93 3.25
N HIS A 67 -6.74 14.02 3.57
CA HIS A 67 -7.26 15.36 3.37
C HIS A 67 -7.27 15.72 1.86
N ASN A 68 -8.22 16.57 1.45
CA ASN A 68 -8.44 16.88 0.02
C ASN A 68 -7.18 17.38 -0.70
N THR A 69 -6.35 18.20 -0.04
CA THR A 69 -5.09 18.68 -0.61
C THR A 69 -4.12 17.53 -0.93
N THR A 70 -4.04 16.52 -0.05
CA THR A 70 -3.19 15.34 -0.24
C THR A 70 -3.71 14.45 -1.37
N VAL A 71 -5.03 14.30 -1.51
CA VAL A 71 -5.64 13.51 -2.60
C VAL A 71 -5.30 14.11 -3.97
N ILE A 72 -5.44 15.43 -4.10
CA ILE A 72 -5.11 16.18 -5.33
C ILE A 72 -3.62 16.04 -5.68
N ALA A 73 -2.74 16.19 -4.67
CA ALA A 73 -1.30 16.01 -4.86
C ALA A 73 -0.96 14.57 -5.29
N LEU A 74 -1.62 13.56 -4.72
CA LEU A 74 -1.43 12.15 -5.07
C LEU A 74 -1.78 11.88 -6.54
N GLN A 75 -2.92 12.41 -7.00
CA GLN A 75 -3.36 12.26 -8.39
C GLN A 75 -2.39 12.92 -9.37
N TYR A 76 -1.85 14.09 -9.03
CA TYR A 76 -0.83 14.74 -9.86
C TYR A 76 0.46 13.90 -9.97
N LEU A 77 0.96 13.39 -8.84
CA LEU A 77 2.22 12.62 -8.81
C LEU A 77 2.10 11.24 -9.45
N TRP A 78 0.96 10.58 -9.27
CA TRP A 78 0.75 9.21 -9.72
C TRP A 78 0.16 9.12 -11.13
N ASP A 79 -0.82 9.95 -11.47
CA ASP A 79 -1.58 9.82 -12.73
C ASP A 79 -1.07 10.74 -13.86
N LYS A 80 -0.16 11.67 -13.57
CA LYS A 80 0.50 12.60 -14.53
C LYS A 80 -0.45 13.38 -15.49
N ASN A 81 -1.77 13.23 -15.37
CA ASN A 81 -2.77 13.86 -16.23
C ASN A 81 -3.30 15.19 -15.67
N LEU A 82 -3.00 15.52 -14.42
CA LEU A 82 -3.40 16.80 -13.84
C LEU A 82 -2.53 17.94 -14.36
N ASN A 83 -3.10 18.79 -15.20
CA ASN A 83 -2.57 20.13 -15.42
C ASN A 83 -3.00 21.01 -14.25
N LEU A 84 -2.03 21.42 -13.43
CA LEU A 84 -2.25 22.26 -12.23
C LEU A 84 -2.99 23.58 -12.53
N THR A 85 -3.08 23.97 -13.79
CA THR A 85 -3.82 25.13 -14.30
C THR A 85 -5.34 25.00 -14.24
N GLU A 86 -5.94 23.80 -14.28
CA GLU A 86 -7.41 23.62 -14.17
C GLU A 86 -7.93 23.69 -12.72
N LEU A 87 -7.07 23.43 -11.74
CA LEU A 87 -7.43 23.51 -10.32
C LEU A 87 -7.41 24.94 -9.79
N GLU A 88 -6.57 25.80 -10.36
CA GLU A 88 -6.59 27.23 -10.08
C GLU A 88 -7.92 27.84 -10.57
N SER A 89 -8.41 27.45 -11.75
CA SER A 89 -9.69 27.96 -12.27
C SER A 89 -10.94 27.45 -11.53
N THR A 90 -10.87 26.31 -10.84
CA THR A 90 -11.99 25.77 -10.04
C THR A 90 -12.03 26.38 -8.64
N THR A 91 -10.86 26.73 -8.09
CA THR A 91 -10.75 27.40 -6.78
C THR A 91 -11.31 28.83 -6.84
N ASP A 92 -11.15 29.51 -7.97
CA ASP A 92 -11.73 30.86 -8.19
C ASP A 92 -13.26 30.85 -8.31
N MET A 93 -13.87 29.75 -8.80
CA MET A 93 -15.33 29.63 -8.88
C MET A 93 -15.99 29.37 -7.53
N SER A 94 -15.29 28.73 -6.59
CA SER A 94 -15.82 28.51 -5.22
C SER A 94 -15.72 29.78 -4.36
N SER A 95 -14.68 30.61 -4.53
CA SER A 95 -14.61 31.92 -3.85
C SER A 95 -15.64 32.92 -4.37
N THR A 96 -16.05 32.81 -5.64
CA THR A 96 -17.09 33.70 -6.20
C THR A 96 -18.49 33.37 -5.66
N MET A 97 -18.77 32.13 -5.27
CA MET A 97 -20.10 31.76 -4.72
C MET A 97 -20.29 32.10 -3.23
N GLU A 98 -19.23 32.32 -2.44
CA GLU A 98 -19.36 32.88 -1.08
C GLU A 98 -19.51 34.42 -1.09
N PHE A 99 -18.99 35.11 -2.12
CA PHE A 99 -19.11 36.57 -2.21
C PHE A 99 -20.51 37.04 -2.66
N THR A 100 -21.32 36.19 -3.29
CA THR A 100 -22.66 36.57 -3.78
C THR A 100 -23.79 36.51 -2.75
N SER A 101 -23.56 36.06 -1.51
CA SER A 101 -24.61 36.03 -0.47
C SER A 101 -24.59 37.22 0.50
N SER A 102 -23.71 38.21 0.34
CA SER A 102 -23.57 39.32 1.29
C SER A 102 -24.04 40.69 0.80
N SER A 103 -24.71 40.80 -0.36
CA SER A 103 -25.21 42.09 -0.86
C SER A 103 -26.65 42.06 -1.38
N SER A 104 -27.63 41.95 -0.47
CA SER A 104 -28.97 42.54 -0.67
C SER A 104 -29.81 42.58 0.62
N THR A 105 -29.59 43.58 1.46
CA THR A 105 -30.72 44.39 1.98
C THR A 105 -30.86 45.58 1.00
N PRO A 106 -32.02 46.26 0.81
CA PRO A 106 -32.95 46.70 1.88
C PRO A 106 -34.46 46.90 1.47
N VAL A 107 -35.24 47.42 2.44
CA VAL A 107 -36.48 48.23 2.32
C VAL A 107 -37.88 47.57 2.17
N ALA A 108 -38.61 47.69 3.28
CA ALA A 108 -40.04 47.97 3.50
C ALA A 108 -41.06 47.94 2.33
N ALA A 109 -42.18 47.26 2.59
CA ALA A 109 -43.56 47.79 2.51
C ALA A 109 -44.46 46.95 3.43
#